data_AF-A0A7W9S468-F1
#
_entry.id   AF-A0A7W9S468-F1
#
_cell.length_a   1.000
_cell.length_b   1.000
_cell.length_c   1.000
_cell.angle_alpha   90.00
_cell.angle_beta   90.00
_cell.angle_gamma   90.00
#
_symmetry.space_group_name_H-M   'P 1'
#
loop_
_entity.id
_entity.type
_entity.pdbx_description
1 polymer ?
#
loop_
_entity_poly.entity_id
_entity_poly.type
_entity_poly.pdbx_seq_one_letter_code
_entity_poly.pdbx_strand_id
1 'polypeptide(L)'
;MNEIEKILRDLKGRHGINASQVAEALGVSKVTVSRWRSGSLVPSASKLAALRSFYETQMTGAPTVPPAVDSRDGMIVRMAALGHNYTEISKVFEISRERVRQIVSQHGAPRRRR
;
A
#
# COMPACT_ATOMS: atom_id res chain seq x y z
N MET A 1 -10.42 21.88 12.32
CA MET A 1 -10.25 21.16 11.04
C MET A 1 -8.91 20.45 11.10
N ASN A 2 -8.87 19.12 11.09
CA ASN A 2 -7.63 18.36 11.32
C ASN A 2 -6.75 18.35 10.05
N GLU A 3 -5.43 18.48 10.23
CA GLU A 3 -4.47 18.49 9.11
C GLU A 3 -4.52 17.17 8.29
N ILE A 4 -4.67 16.04 8.98
CA ILE A 4 -4.79 14.71 8.38
C ILE A 4 -6.04 14.59 7.51
N GLU A 5 -7.16 15.17 7.95
CA GLU A 5 -8.40 15.18 7.17
C GLU A 5 -8.23 15.97 5.87
N LYS A 6 -7.55 17.12 5.95
CA LYS A 6 -7.26 17.97 4.79
C LYS A 6 -6.44 17.21 3.74
N ILE A 7 -5.37 16.53 4.18
CA ILE A 7 -4.50 15.71 3.31
C ILE A 7 -5.29 14.59 2.64
N LEU A 8 -6.10 13.84 3.41
CA LEU A 8 -6.91 12.74 2.88
C LEU A 8 -7.97 13.22 1.88
N ARG A 9 -8.57 14.38 2.13
CA ARG A 9 -9.56 14.98 1.24
C ARG A 9 -8.94 15.47 -0.07
N ASP A 10 -7.74 16.05 0.01
CA ASP A 10 -6.98 16.52 -1.15
C ASP A 10 -6.51 15.35 -2.03
N LEU A 11 -5.97 14.29 -1.41
CA LEU A 11 -5.59 13.04 -2.10
C LEU A 11 -6.78 12.39 -2.82
N LYS A 12 -7.94 12.36 -2.19
CA LYS A 12 -9.16 11.83 -2.81
C LYS A 12 -9.61 12.68 -4.00
N GLY A 13 -9.60 14.01 -3.84
CA GLY A 13 -10.05 14.93 -4.88
C GLY A 13 -9.12 15.01 -6.09
N ARG A 14 -7.80 14.97 -5.86
CA ARG A 14 -6.78 15.15 -6.91
C ARG A 14 -6.32 13.85 -7.56
N HIS A 15 -6.18 12.78 -6.77
CA HIS A 15 -5.60 11.51 -7.23
C HIS A 15 -6.59 10.34 -7.20
N GLY A 16 -7.83 10.54 -6.72
CA GLY A 16 -8.80 9.46 -6.54
C GLY A 16 -8.41 8.45 -5.46
N ILE A 17 -7.41 8.78 -4.63
CA ILE A 17 -6.88 7.89 -3.61
C ILE A 17 -7.84 7.86 -2.42
N ASN A 18 -8.32 6.66 -2.10
CA ASN A 18 -9.27 6.45 -1.01
C ASN A 18 -8.56 6.14 0.32
N ALA A 19 -9.25 6.39 1.44
CA ALA A 19 -8.73 6.14 2.78
C ALA A 19 -8.25 4.70 3.00
N SER A 20 -8.80 3.72 2.29
CA SER A 20 -8.31 2.33 2.33
C SER A 20 -6.90 2.20 1.75
N GLN A 21 -6.61 2.86 0.63
CA GLN A 21 -5.28 2.80 0.00
C GLN A 21 -4.24 3.53 0.86
N VAL A 22 -4.63 4.66 1.48
CA VAL A 22 -3.76 5.34 2.45
C VAL A 22 -3.52 4.47 3.67
N ALA A 23 -4.55 3.72 4.12
CA ALA A 23 -4.41 2.78 5.21
C ALA A 23 -3.44 1.64 4.87
N GLU A 24 -3.55 1.07 3.67
CA GLU A 24 -2.63 0.04 3.15
C GLU A 24 -1.21 0.57 3.01
N ALA A 25 -1.02 1.77 2.44
CA ALA A 25 0.29 2.40 2.28
C ALA A 25 0.98 2.70 3.61
N LEU A 26 0.19 2.98 4.67
CA LEU A 26 0.69 3.28 6.01
C LEU A 26 0.72 2.04 6.92
N GLY A 27 0.32 0.86 6.42
CA GLY A 27 0.21 -0.37 7.22
C GLY A 27 -0.76 -0.25 8.40
N VAL A 28 -1.84 0.52 8.25
CA VAL A 28 -2.86 0.72 9.29
C VAL A 28 -4.23 0.22 8.84
N SER A 29 -5.10 -0.08 9.81
CA SER A 29 -6.50 -0.39 9.48
C SER A 29 -7.25 0.85 9.02
N LYS A 30 -8.18 0.69 8.07
CA LYS A 30 -9.11 1.74 7.59
C LYS A 30 -9.85 2.43 8.75
N VAL A 31 -10.17 1.69 9.80
CA VAL A 31 -10.82 2.20 11.02
C VAL A 31 -9.92 3.23 11.72
N THR A 32 -8.61 3.00 11.74
CA THR A 32 -7.59 3.91 12.28
C THR A 32 -7.60 5.24 11.54
N VAL A 33 -7.62 5.19 10.20
CA VAL A 33 -7.66 6.38 9.34
C VAL A 33 -8.97 7.15 9.54
N SER A 34 -10.10 6.47 9.65
CA SER A 34 -11.38 7.11 9.98
C SER A 34 -11.36 7.81 11.34
N ARG A 35 -10.74 7.20 12.36
CA ARG A 35 -10.60 7.80 13.70
C ARG A 35 -9.66 9.01 13.69
N TRP A 36 -8.58 8.98 12.91
CA TRP A 36 -7.72 10.15 12.70
C TRP A 36 -8.47 11.30 12.04
N ARG A 37 -9.31 10.98 11.06
CA ARG A 37 -10.15 11.95 10.35
C ARG A 37 -11.15 12.64 11.27
N SER A 38 -11.74 11.88 12.19
CA SER A 38 -12.69 12.41 13.18
C SER A 38 -12.01 13.08 14.37
N GLY A 39 -10.67 13.04 14.47
CA GLY A 39 -9.92 13.54 15.62
C GLY A 39 -10.03 12.66 16.88
N SER A 40 -10.75 11.54 16.83
CA SER A 40 -10.89 10.61 17.97
C SER A 40 -9.62 9.82 18.29
N LEU A 41 -8.66 9.79 17.37
CA LEU A 41 -7.37 9.14 17.58
C LEU A 41 -6.28 10.06 17.04
N VAL A 42 -5.28 10.35 17.87
CA VAL A 42 -4.11 11.12 17.47
C VAL A 42 -3.06 10.14 16.93
N PRO A 43 -2.61 10.26 15.67
CA PRO A 43 -1.52 9.42 15.19
C PRO A 43 -0.22 9.75 15.92
N SER A 44 0.60 8.73 16.13
CA SER A 44 1.98 8.92 16.57
C SER A 44 2.79 9.71 15.53
N ALA A 45 3.82 10.43 15.97
CA ALA A 45 4.66 11.28 15.11
C ALA A 45 5.18 10.55 13.86
N SER A 46 5.59 9.27 13.99
CA SER A 46 6.05 8.46 12.86
C SER A 46 4.98 8.27 11.77
N LYS A 47 3.71 8.11 12.15
CA LYS A 47 2.61 7.90 11.18
C LYS A 47 2.19 9.20 10.52
N LEU A 48 2.29 10.31 11.25
CA LEU A 48 2.07 11.63 10.70
C LEU A 48 3.15 11.97 9.66
N ALA A 49 4.42 11.68 9.96
CA ALA A 49 5.53 11.83 9.02
C ALA A 49 5.33 10.98 7.76
N ALA A 50 4.95 9.70 7.91
CA ALA A 50 4.67 8.82 6.78
C ALA A 50 3.51 9.33 5.90
N LEU A 51 2.46 9.88 6.52
CA LEU A 51 1.30 10.45 5.80
C LEU A 51 1.69 11.73 5.03
N ARG A 52 2.58 12.56 5.59
CA ARG A 52 3.15 13.73 4.90
C ARG A 52 4.05 13.33 3.73
N SER A 53 5.00 12.41 3.92
CA SER A 53 5.84 11.94 2.82
C SER A 53 5.03 11.30 1.69
N PHE A 54 3.98 10.55 2.01
CA PHE A 54 3.08 10.00 1.01
C PHE A 54 2.36 11.11 0.22
N TYR A 55 1.88 12.13 0.92
CA TYR A 55 1.25 13.30 0.27
C TYR A 55 2.21 14.05 -0.64
N GLU A 56 3.44 14.32 -0.19
CA GLU A 56 4.47 15.01 -0.98
C GLU A 56 4.86 14.23 -2.23
N THR A 57 4.95 12.89 -2.12
CA THR A 57 5.25 12.00 -3.25
C THR A 57 4.17 12.09 -4.33
N GLN A 58 2.90 12.16 -3.94
CA GLN A 58 1.79 12.26 -4.89
C GLN A 58 1.69 13.67 -5.50
N MET A 59 1.99 14.72 -4.73
CA MET A 59 1.85 16.10 -5.20
C MET A 59 3.04 16.59 -6.06
N THR A 60 4.25 16.07 -5.80
CA THR A 60 5.48 16.55 -6.45
C THR A 60 5.93 15.68 -7.62
N GLY A 61 5.47 14.44 -7.76
CA GLY A 61 5.87 13.56 -8.86
C GLY A 61 7.37 13.24 -8.90
N ALA A 62 8.12 13.56 -7.83
CA ALA A 62 9.48 13.08 -7.64
C ALA A 62 9.41 11.64 -7.11
N PRO A 63 10.06 10.66 -7.75
CA PRO A 63 10.11 9.30 -7.25
C PRO A 63 11.04 9.25 -6.04
N THR A 64 10.57 9.70 -4.88
CA THR A 64 11.11 9.13 -3.65
C THR A 64 10.57 7.71 -3.61
N VAL A 65 11.46 6.76 -3.87
CA VAL A 65 11.23 5.36 -3.58
C VAL A 65 10.51 5.26 -2.24
N PRO A 66 9.30 4.66 -2.18
CA PRO A 66 8.64 4.44 -0.90
C PRO A 66 9.59 3.60 -0.05
N PRO A 67 9.92 4.01 1.19
CA PRO A 67 10.69 3.15 2.07
C PRO A 67 9.83 1.92 2.38
N ALA A 68 10.16 0.82 1.71
CA ALA A 68 9.74 -0.54 2.03
C ALA A 68 8.22 -0.78 2.15
N VAL A 69 7.64 -1.24 1.05
CA VAL A 69 6.92 -2.53 1.10
C VAL A 69 7.41 -3.43 -0.03
N ASP A 70 8.70 -3.80 0.03
CA ASP A 70 9.12 -5.11 -0.49
C ASP A 70 8.62 -6.17 0.52
N SER A 71 7.30 -6.19 0.73
CA SER A 71 6.66 -7.24 1.50
C SER A 71 6.90 -8.53 0.73
N ARG A 72 7.26 -9.61 1.42
CA ARG A 72 7.47 -10.95 0.84
C ARG A 72 6.37 -11.29 -0.17
N ASP A 73 5.14 -10.90 0.14
CA ASP A 73 3.95 -11.05 -0.71
C ASP A 73 3.99 -10.24 -2.02
N GLY A 74 4.51 -9.01 -1.99
CA GLY A 74 4.68 -8.15 -3.17
C GLY A 74 5.74 -8.67 -4.13
N MET A 75 6.85 -9.21 -3.63
CA MET A 75 7.88 -9.84 -4.46
C MET A 75 7.35 -11.13 -5.13
N ILE A 76 6.53 -11.90 -4.41
CA ILE A 76 5.83 -13.09 -4.93
C ILE A 76 4.89 -12.72 -6.08
N VAL A 77 4.07 -11.69 -5.91
CA VAL A 77 3.15 -11.18 -6.96
C VAL A 77 3.93 -10.70 -8.18
N ARG A 78 5.07 -10.03 -7.96
CA ARG A 78 5.91 -9.51 -9.03
C ARG A 78 6.58 -10.62 -9.84
N MET A 79 7.11 -11.67 -9.19
CA MET A 79 7.64 -12.82 -9.92
C MET A 79 6.57 -13.54 -10.75
N ALA A 80 5.36 -13.69 -10.20
CA ALA A 80 4.24 -14.27 -10.94
C ALA A 80 3.87 -13.41 -12.17
N ALA A 81 3.88 -12.08 -12.04
CA ALA A 81 3.62 -11.15 -13.13
C ALA A 81 4.73 -11.14 -14.20
N LEU A 82 5.96 -11.47 -13.83
CA LEU A 82 7.11 -11.63 -14.74
C LEU A 82 7.09 -12.97 -15.50
N GLY A 83 6.15 -13.87 -15.18
CA GLY A 83 5.98 -15.15 -15.87
C GLY A 83 6.67 -16.34 -15.20
N HIS A 84 7.23 -16.17 -13.99
CA HIS A 84 7.76 -17.29 -13.23
C HIS A 84 6.64 -18.22 -12.78
N ASN A 85 6.88 -19.53 -12.87
CA ASN A 85 5.94 -20.53 -12.41
C ASN A 85 5.92 -20.58 -10.87
N TYR A 86 4.78 -20.93 -10.27
CA TYR A 86 4.60 -21.00 -8.82
C TYR A 86 5.56 -22.00 -8.14
N THR A 87 6.11 -22.96 -8.88
CA THR A 87 7.13 -23.90 -8.38
C THR A 87 8.48 -23.23 -8.15
N GLU A 88 8.92 -22.33 -9.03
CA GLU A 88 10.16 -21.56 -8.85
C GLU A 88 10.00 -20.58 -7.69
N ILE A 89 8.88 -19.87 -7.66
CA ILE A 89 8.56 -18.90 -6.60
C ILE A 89 8.49 -19.62 -5.24
N SER A 90 7.87 -20.81 -5.19
CA SER A 90 7.81 -21.65 -3.99
C SER A 90 9.20 -21.99 -3.43
N LYS A 91 10.16 -22.32 -4.30
CA LYS A 91 11.54 -22.63 -3.90
C LYS A 91 12.29 -21.39 -3.41
N VAL A 92 12.20 -20.28 -4.15
CA VAL A 92 12.92 -19.04 -3.82
C VAL A 92 12.46 -18.45 -2.49
N PHE A 93 11.16 -18.55 -2.20
CA PHE A 93 10.61 -18.01 -0.96
C PHE A 93 10.38 -19.07 0.11
N GLU A 94 10.81 -20.33 -0.08
CA GLU A 94 10.59 -21.44 0.87
C GLU A 94 9.15 -21.51 1.42
N ILE A 95 8.17 -21.37 0.53
CA ILE A 95 6.74 -21.42 0.87
C ILE A 95 6.00 -22.39 -0.02
N SER A 96 4.94 -22.99 0.49
CA SER A 96 4.09 -23.89 -0.30
C SER A 96 3.51 -23.20 -1.53
N ARG A 97 3.42 -23.93 -2.65
CA ARG A 97 2.77 -23.46 -3.89
C ARG A 97 1.35 -22.93 -3.69
N GLU A 98 0.61 -23.46 -2.71
CA GLU A 98 -0.72 -22.98 -2.33
C GLU A 98 -0.67 -21.58 -1.71
N ARG A 99 0.38 -21.31 -0.92
CA ARG A 99 0.58 -19.98 -0.32
C ARG A 99 0.91 -18.94 -1.39
N VAL A 100 1.75 -19.29 -2.36
CA VAL A 100 2.04 -18.46 -3.55
C VAL A 100 0.75 -18.13 -4.30
N ARG A 101 -0.07 -19.14 -4.60
CA ARG A 101 -1.35 -18.96 -5.29
C ARG A 101 -2.32 -18.08 -4.49
N GLN A 102 -2.40 -18.28 -3.17
CA GLN A 102 -3.26 -17.50 -2.28
C GLN A 102 -2.87 -16.02 -2.26
N ILE A 103 -1.57 -15.73 -2.21
CA ILE A 103 -1.03 -14.35 -2.23
C ILE A 103 -1.33 -13.66 -3.56
N VAL A 104 -1.06 -14.32 -4.69
CA VAL A 104 -1.35 -13.78 -6.03
C VAL A 104 -2.86 -13.55 -6.21
N SER A 105 -3.69 -14.44 -5.66
CA SER A 105 -5.14 -14.30 -5.64
C SER A 105 -5.64 -13.16 -4.74
N GLN A 106 -5.00 -12.93 -3.60
CA GLN A 106 -5.39 -11.93 -2.61
C GLN A 106 -4.99 -10.51 -3.03
N HIS A 107 -3.86 -10.36 -3.72
CA HIS A 107 -3.33 -9.05 -4.14
C HIS A 107 -3.65 -8.70 -5.59
N GLY A 108 -4.17 -9.67 -6.35
CA GLY A 108 -4.56 -9.50 -7.74
C GLY A 108 -3.35 -9.30 -8.64
N ALA A 109 -3.13 -10.23 -9.59
CA ALA A 109 -2.19 -9.99 -10.67
C ALA A 109 -2.55 -8.63 -11.32
N PRO A 110 -1.59 -7.71 -11.52
CA PRO A 110 -1.88 -6.44 -12.16
C PRO A 110 -2.49 -6.74 -13.52
N ARG A 111 -3.77 -6.39 -13.69
CA ARG A 111 -4.48 -6.52 -14.96
C ARG A 111 -3.66 -5.74 -15.99
N ARG A 112 -2.90 -6.45 -16.84
CA ARG A 112 -2.41 -5.89 -18.09
C ARG A 112 -3.65 -5.45 -18.86
N ARG A 113 -3.95 -4.15 -18.83
CA ARG A 113 -4.79 -3.54 -19.86
C ARG A 113 -4.04 -3.76 -21.17
N ARG A 114 -4.58 -4.65 -21.99
CA ARG A 114 -4.30 -4.70 -23.43
C ARG A 114 -4.91 -3.48 -24.09
#